data_AF-A0A2V9WKL3-F1
#
_entry.id   AF-A0A2V9WKL3-F1
#
_cell.length_a   1.000
_cell.length_b   1.000
_cell.length_c   1.000
_cell.angle_alpha   90.00
_cell.angle_beta   90.00
_cell.angle_gamma   90.00
#
_symmetry.space_group_name_H-M   'P 1'
#
loop_
_entity.id
_entity.type
_entity.pdbx_description
1 polymer ?
#
loop_
_entity_poly.entity_id
_entity_poly.type
_entity_poly.pdbx_seq_one_letter_code
_entity_poly.pdbx_strand_id
1 'polypeptide(L)' 'MRNERKHYTADEKVAILRRHLLDKVPVSDLCEELGL' A
#
# COMPACT_ATOMS: atom_id res chain seq x y z
N MET A 1 5.76 20.81 7.93
CA MET A 1 6.74 19.79 7.51
C MET A 1 6.31 19.29 6.15
N ARG A 2 7.18 19.25 5.14
CA ARG A 2 6.85 18.68 3.84
C ARG A 2 6.79 17.16 4.05
N ASN A 3 5.59 16.57 4.03
CA ASN A 3 5.49 15.10 4.02
C ASN A 3 6.19 14.62 2.75
N GLU A 4 7.36 14.00 2.92
CA GLU A 4 8.06 13.37 1.83
C GLU A 4 7.16 12.25 1.30
N ARG A 5 6.91 12.27 -0.01
CA ARG A 5 6.08 11.23 -0.64
C ARG A 5 6.83 9.90 -0.52
N LYS A 6 6.20 8.89 0.07
CA LYS A 6 6.70 7.52 -0.01
C LYS A 6 6.68 7.09 -1.48
N HIS A 7 7.86 6.73 -1.99
CA HIS A 7 8.00 6.13 -3.31
C HIS A 7 8.15 4.62 -3.15
N TYR A 8 7.16 3.89 -3.67
CA TYR A 8 7.22 2.44 -3.76
C TYR A 8 7.87 2.03 -5.09
N THR A 9 8.73 1.03 -5.00
CA THR A 9 9.22 0.26 -6.15
C THR A 9 8.06 -0.42 -6.88
N ALA A 10 8.30 -0.89 -8.11
CA ALA A 10 7.29 -1.64 -8.86
C ALA A 10 6.82 -2.89 -8.10
N ASP A 11 7.76 -3.63 -7.50
CA ASP A 11 7.46 -4.87 -6.78
C ASP A 11 6.63 -4.63 -5.51
N GLU A 12 6.94 -3.59 -4.75
CA GLU A 12 6.13 -3.21 -3.58
C GLU A 12 4.70 -2.85 -3.98
N LYS A 13 4.52 -2.11 -5.08
CA LYS A 13 3.17 -1.79 -5.59
C LYS A 13 2.40 -3.04 -5.97
N VAL A 14 3.06 -3.98 -6.66
CA VAL A 14 2.42 -5.25 -7.04
C VAL A 14 2.07 -6.08 -5.81
N ALA A 15 2.91 -6.10 -4.78
CA ALA A 15 2.61 -6.79 -3.53
C ALA A 15 1.38 -6.22 -2.82
N ILE A 16 1.28 -4.88 -2.73
CA ILE A 16 0.11 -4.21 -2.15
C ILE A 16 -1.16 -4.55 -2.95
N LEU A 17 -1.08 -4.50 -4.28
CA LEU A 17 -2.21 -4.83 -5.15
C LEU A 17 -2.65 -6.29 -5.02
N ARG A 18 -1.72 -7.24 -4.87
CA ARG A 18 -2.05 -8.65 -4.65
C ARG A 18 -2.80 -8.87 -3.33
N ARG A 19 -2.36 -8.23 -2.23
CA ARG A 19 -3.05 -8.30 -0.93
C ARG A 19 -4.49 -7.84 -1.02
N HIS A 20 -4.75 -6.75 -1.73
CA HIS A 20 -6.12 -6.26 -1.91
C HIS A 20 -6.93 -7.15 -2.87
N LEU A 21 -6.39 -7.44 -4.05
CA LEU A 21 -7.17 -8.03 -5.14
C LEU A 21 -7.33 -9.55 -5.03
N LEU A 22 -6.32 -10.25 -4.50
CA LEU A 22 -6.33 -11.70 -4.36
C LEU A 22 -6.74 -12.11 -2.95
N ASP A 23 -6.09 -11.54 -1.94
CA ASP A 23 -6.33 -11.91 -0.54
C ASP A 23 -7.54 -11.18 0.06
N LYS A 24 -8.16 -10.26 -0.72
CA LYS A 24 -9.36 -9.49 -0.36
C LYS A 24 -9.21 -8.67 0.92
N VAL A 25 -7.98 -8.30 1.29
CA VAL A 25 -7.73 -7.38 2.39
C VAL A 25 -8.36 -6.02 2.05
N PRO A 26 -9.17 -5.43 2.95
CA PRO A 26 -9.73 -4.10 2.72
C PRO A 26 -8.65 -3.05 2.43
N VAL A 27 -8.96 -2.10 1.54
CA VAL A 27 -8.01 -1.01 1.23
C VAL A 27 -7.74 -0.14 2.45
N SER A 28 -8.75 0.06 3.31
CA SER A 28 -8.61 0.81 4.57
C SER A 28 -7.46 0.30 5.43
N ASP A 29 -7.41 -1.02 5.60
CA ASP A 29 -6.47 -1.68 6.49
C ASP A 29 -5.05 -1.58 5.91
N LEU A 30 -4.92 -1.73 4.59
CA LEU A 30 -3.64 -1.52 3.89
C LEU A 30 -3.14 -0.07 4.02
N CYS A 31 -4.03 0.92 3.92
CA CYS A 31 -3.65 2.33 4.08
C CYS A 31 -3.18 2.61 5.52
N GLU A 32 -3.90 2.10 6.52
CA GLU A 32 -3.52 2.24 7.93
C GLU A 32 -2.15 1.60 8.21
N GLU A 33 -1.92 0.36 7.77
CA GLU A 33 -0.64 -0.34 7.94
C GLU A 33 0.54 0.41 7.27
N LEU A 34 0.31 0.98 6.09
CA LEU A 34 1.36 1.64 5.30
C LEU A 34 1.59 3.10 5.73
N GLY A 35 0.71 3.65 6.57
CA GLY A 35 0.69 5.06 6.97
C GLY A 35 0.42 5.97 5.78
N LEU A 36 -0.55 5.60 4.94
CA LEU A 36 -1.01 6.35 3.76
C LEU A 36 -2.17 7.28 4.06
#